data_AF-A0A351Y3H3-F1
#
_entry.id   AF-A0A351Y3H3-F1
#
_cell.length_a   1.000
_cell.length_b   1.000
_cell.length_c   1.000
_cell.angle_alpha   90.00
_cell.angle_beta   90.00
_cell.angle_gamma   90.00
#
_symmetry.space_group_name_H-M   'P 1'
#
loop_
_entity.id
_entity.type
_entity.pdbx_description
1 polymer ?
#
loop_
_entity_poly.entity_id
_entity_poly.type
_entity_poly.pdbx_seq_one_letter_code
_entity_poly.pdbx_strand_id
1 'polypeptide(L)'
;MRALLGDKEYVLPYQVLAYTNFLTHNREAAKDYFLKLADFDTKNASLYKFLIGICYYRNGDNEQSLLYLAQVTDPALQTDVYRYMFLSYIQDEDATNMTRIRQNLLGASSLQPSDFALFFDQMFYIPFRTAKPFALYFDNPQLADLSIGKCSALFTRSQADVCSYGEVGLQLAKQNLS
;
A
#
# COMPACT_ATOMS: atom_id res chain seq x y z
N MET A 1 -11.07 -33.24 14.97
CA MET A 1 -10.93 -32.28 13.86
C MET A 1 -9.68 -31.41 13.97
N ARG A 2 -9.41 -30.73 15.10
CA ARG A 2 -8.18 -29.92 15.29
C ARG A 2 -6.86 -30.65 14.98
N ALA A 3 -6.77 -31.96 15.27
CA ALA A 3 -5.57 -32.76 15.01
C ALA A 3 -5.29 -33.01 13.52
N LEU A 4 -6.31 -33.01 12.65
CA LEU A 4 -6.15 -33.19 11.19
C LEU A 4 -5.69 -31.90 10.49
N LEU A 5 -6.05 -30.74 11.04
CA LEU A 5 -5.72 -29.44 10.45
C LEU A 5 -4.27 -29.00 10.72
N GLY A 6 -3.60 -29.59 11.72
CA GLY A 6 -2.17 -29.37 11.96
C GLY A 6 -1.24 -30.29 11.17
N ASP A 7 -1.81 -31.22 10.39
CA ASP A 7 -1.04 -32.14 9.55
C ASP A 7 -0.57 -31.43 8.28
N LYS A 8 0.72 -31.56 7.97
CA LYS A 8 1.31 -30.98 6.76
C LYS A 8 0.62 -31.48 5.50
N GLU A 9 0.05 -32.68 5.53
CA GLU A 9 -0.74 -33.23 4.42
C GLU A 9 -2.00 -32.43 4.11
N TYR A 10 -2.59 -31.75 5.09
CA TYR A 10 -3.78 -30.90 4.88
C TYR A 10 -3.43 -29.46 4.51
N VAL A 11 -2.26 -28.94 4.89
CA VAL A 11 -1.82 -27.58 4.52
C VAL A 11 -1.69 -27.42 3.01
N LEU A 12 -1.05 -28.38 2.33
CA LEU A 12 -0.74 -28.28 0.90
C LEU A 12 -2.01 -28.17 0.01
N PRO A 13 -3.05 -29.00 0.16
CA PRO A 13 -4.29 -28.84 -0.60
C PRO A 13 -4.94 -27.45 -0.43
N TYR A 14 -4.98 -26.93 0.80
CA TYR A 14 -5.53 -25.59 1.06
C TYR A 14 -4.68 -24.49 0.42
N GLN A 15 -3.35 -24.60 0.47
CA GLN A 15 -2.46 -23.67 -0.21
C GLN A 15 -2.70 -23.67 -1.72
N VAL A 16 -2.76 -24.86 -2.35
CA VAL A 16 -3.03 -24.98 -3.79
C VAL A 16 -4.36 -24.30 -4.12
N LEU A 17 -5.43 -24.61 -3.39
CA LEU A 17 -6.74 -23.97 -3.61
C LEU A 17 -6.71 -22.45 -3.42
N ALA A 18 -6.05 -21.96 -2.37
CA ALA A 18 -5.96 -20.53 -2.08
C ALA A 18 -5.21 -19.78 -3.19
N TYR A 19 -4.00 -20.24 -3.54
CA TYR A 19 -3.18 -19.59 -4.55
C TYR A 19 -3.76 -19.71 -5.95
N THR A 20 -4.35 -20.85 -6.32
CA THR A 20 -5.02 -20.99 -7.62
C THR A 20 -6.16 -19.99 -7.74
N ASN A 21 -7.06 -19.89 -6.75
CA ASN A 21 -8.14 -18.91 -6.78
C ASN A 21 -7.62 -17.46 -6.79
N PHE A 22 -6.53 -17.20 -6.06
CA PHE A 22 -5.90 -15.88 -6.07
C PHE A 22 -5.34 -15.52 -7.46
N LEU A 23 -4.65 -16.45 -8.12
CA LEU A 23 -4.07 -16.23 -9.45
C LEU A 23 -5.13 -16.13 -10.55
N THR A 24 -6.28 -16.81 -10.39
CA THR A 24 -7.40 -16.75 -11.34
C THR A 24 -8.41 -15.64 -11.02
N HIS A 25 -8.06 -14.71 -10.14
CA HIS A 25 -8.89 -13.57 -9.73
C HIS A 25 -10.21 -13.93 -9.02
N ASN A 26 -10.38 -15.18 -8.56
CA ASN A 26 -11.48 -15.55 -7.67
C ASN A 26 -11.15 -15.17 -6.22
N ARG A 27 -11.22 -13.86 -5.94
CA ARG A 27 -10.75 -13.24 -4.68
C ARG A 27 -11.54 -13.69 -3.45
N GLU A 28 -12.85 -13.87 -3.59
CA GLU A 28 -13.71 -14.36 -2.49
C GLU A 28 -13.30 -15.76 -2.04
N ALA A 29 -13.18 -16.71 -2.97
CA ALA A 29 -12.74 -18.06 -2.63
C ALA A 29 -11.29 -18.08 -2.11
N ALA A 30 -10.40 -17.29 -2.71
CA ALA A 30 -9.01 -17.19 -2.25
C ALA A 30 -8.93 -16.73 -0.79
N LYS A 31 -9.65 -15.65 -0.45
CA LYS A 31 -9.76 -15.10 0.91
C LYS A 31 -10.22 -16.15 1.91
N ASP A 32 -11.30 -16.88 1.61
CA ASP A 32 -11.83 -17.92 2.51
C ASP A 32 -10.83 -19.04 2.77
N TYR A 33 -10.05 -19.44 1.77
CA TYR A 33 -8.98 -20.42 1.97
C TYR A 33 -7.79 -19.86 2.74
N PHE A 34 -7.37 -18.62 2.50
CA PHE A 34 -6.32 -17.98 3.29
C PHE A 34 -6.72 -17.77 4.75
N LEU A 35 -7.98 -17.45 5.04
CA LEU A 35 -8.51 -17.36 6.40
C LEU A 35 -8.35 -18.69 7.13
N LYS A 36 -8.77 -19.80 6.50
CA LYS A 36 -8.58 -21.15 7.06
C LYS A 36 -7.10 -21.44 7.29
N LEU A 37 -6.24 -21.18 6.31
CA LEU A 37 -4.79 -21.40 6.42
C LEU A 37 -4.17 -20.59 7.56
N ALA A 38 -4.60 -19.35 7.78
CA ALA A 38 -4.11 -18.51 8.87
C ALA A 38 -4.40 -19.10 10.27
N ASP A 39 -5.47 -19.91 10.42
CA ASP A 39 -5.84 -20.53 11.69
C ASP A 39 -4.95 -21.72 12.08
N PHE A 40 -4.41 -22.46 11.11
CA PHE A 40 -3.69 -23.72 11.38
C PHE A 40 -2.26 -23.81 10.81
N ASP A 41 -1.92 -23.08 9.75
CA ASP A 41 -0.54 -22.94 9.26
C ASP A 41 0.07 -21.63 9.78
N THR A 42 0.23 -21.58 11.11
CA THR A 42 0.65 -20.37 11.84
C THR A 42 2.03 -19.86 11.45
N LYS A 43 2.89 -20.73 10.90
CA LYS A 43 4.22 -20.34 10.39
C LYS A 43 4.13 -19.34 9.24
N ASN A 44 3.09 -19.45 8.41
CA ASN A 44 2.86 -18.58 7.27
C ASN A 44 1.72 -17.57 7.51
N ALA A 45 1.20 -17.47 8.75
CA ALA A 45 0.05 -16.64 9.07
C ALA A 45 0.21 -15.17 8.63
N SER A 46 1.41 -14.60 8.75
CA SER A 46 1.66 -13.22 8.31
C SER A 46 1.49 -13.05 6.80
N LEU A 47 1.97 -14.01 5.99
CA LEU A 47 1.76 -14.02 4.55
C LEU A 47 0.28 -14.16 4.20
N TYR A 48 -0.45 -15.05 4.90
CA TYR A 48 -1.87 -15.20 4.66
C TYR A 48 -2.66 -13.94 5.01
N LYS A 49 -2.36 -13.28 6.14
CA LYS A 49 -2.97 -11.98 6.49
C LYS A 49 -2.73 -10.93 5.41
N PHE A 50 -1.51 -10.86 4.87
CA PHE A 50 -1.20 -9.98 3.75
C PHE A 50 -2.06 -10.29 2.51
N LEU A 51 -2.16 -11.56 2.12
CA LEU A 51 -2.97 -11.98 0.96
C LEU A 51 -4.48 -11.78 1.17
N ILE A 52 -4.98 -11.98 2.39
CA ILE A 52 -6.36 -11.65 2.79
C ILE A 52 -6.60 -10.15 2.64
N GLY A 53 -5.69 -9.31 3.15
CA GLY A 53 -5.76 -7.87 3.02
C GLY A 53 -5.82 -7.41 1.55
N ILE A 54 -5.01 -8.03 0.68
CA ILE A 54 -5.08 -7.78 -0.77
C ILE A 54 -6.42 -8.21 -1.36
N CYS A 55 -6.97 -9.37 -0.97
CA CYS A 55 -8.27 -9.82 -1.48
C CYS A 55 -9.37 -8.82 -1.13
N TYR A 56 -9.43 -8.35 0.12
CA TYR A 56 -10.40 -7.33 0.54
C TYR A 56 -10.24 -6.02 -0.24
N TYR A 57 -9.01 -5.50 -0.37
CA TYR A 57 -8.75 -4.29 -1.18
C TYR A 57 -9.25 -4.44 -2.62
N ARG A 58 -8.96 -5.58 -3.25
CA ARG A 58 -9.37 -5.85 -4.63
C ARG A 58 -10.88 -6.01 -4.81
N ASN A 59 -11.60 -6.31 -3.73
CA ASN A 59 -13.06 -6.38 -3.71
C ASN A 59 -13.71 -5.06 -3.28
N GLY A 60 -12.93 -4.01 -3.00
CA GLY A 60 -13.41 -2.70 -2.57
C GLY A 60 -13.75 -2.61 -1.08
N ASP A 61 -13.39 -3.61 -0.27
CA ASP A 61 -13.57 -3.60 1.18
C ASP A 61 -12.29 -3.07 1.85
N ASN A 62 -12.15 -1.74 1.86
CA ASN A 62 -10.96 -1.06 2.38
C ASN A 62 -10.82 -1.23 3.90
N GLU A 63 -11.93 -1.25 4.64
CA GLU A 63 -11.92 -1.43 6.10
C GLU A 63 -11.31 -2.79 6.46
N GLN A 64 -11.80 -3.87 5.86
CA GLN A 64 -11.23 -5.20 6.11
C GLN A 64 -9.80 -5.30 5.56
N SER A 65 -9.50 -4.67 4.43
CA SER A 65 -8.12 -4.64 3.91
C SER A 65 -7.16 -4.06 4.95
N LEU A 66 -7.47 -2.86 5.46
CA LEU A 66 -6.67 -2.16 6.46
C LEU A 66 -6.52 -2.99 7.75
N LEU A 67 -7.62 -3.61 8.21
CA LEU A 67 -7.62 -4.45 9.41
C LEU A 67 -6.64 -5.63 9.30
N TYR A 68 -6.62 -6.32 8.17
CA TYR A 68 -5.72 -7.47 7.97
C TYR A 68 -4.29 -7.03 7.70
N LEU A 69 -4.08 -5.98 6.91
CA LEU A 69 -2.76 -5.42 6.60
C LEU A 69 -2.04 -4.90 7.85
N ALA A 70 -2.76 -4.28 8.80
CA ALA A 70 -2.20 -3.79 10.06
C ALA A 70 -1.67 -4.92 10.98
N GLN A 71 -2.05 -6.17 10.71
CA GLN A 71 -1.63 -7.33 11.50
C GLN A 71 -0.46 -8.11 10.87
N VAL A 72 0.06 -7.67 9.74
CA VAL A 72 1.22 -8.29 9.08
C VAL A 72 2.48 -7.95 9.88
N THR A 73 3.23 -8.96 10.28
CA THR A 73 4.44 -8.81 11.12
C THR A 73 5.72 -9.15 10.39
N ASP A 74 5.63 -9.74 9.19
CA ASP A 74 6.77 -10.09 8.36
C ASP A 74 7.41 -8.83 7.76
N PRO A 75 8.66 -8.48 8.13
CA PRO A 75 9.33 -7.29 7.61
C PRO A 75 9.51 -7.31 6.10
N ALA A 76 9.59 -8.48 5.47
CA ALA A 76 9.75 -8.60 4.02
C ALA A 76 8.52 -8.08 3.25
N LEU A 77 7.35 -8.08 3.88
CA LEU A 77 6.09 -7.64 3.29
C LEU A 77 5.75 -6.17 3.62
N GLN A 78 6.50 -5.54 4.53
CA GLN A 78 6.07 -4.28 5.15
C GLN A 78 5.95 -3.12 4.16
N THR A 79 6.84 -3.03 3.17
CA THR A 79 6.74 -2.00 2.12
C THR A 79 5.45 -2.15 1.32
N ASP A 80 5.07 -3.38 0.95
CA ASP A 80 3.85 -3.65 0.19
C ASP A 80 2.59 -3.46 1.04
N VAL A 81 2.65 -3.78 2.34
CA VAL A 81 1.61 -3.43 3.31
C VAL A 81 1.36 -1.92 3.28
N TYR A 82 2.40 -1.10 3.39
CA TYR A 82 2.25 0.35 3.32
C TYR A 82 1.67 0.84 1.99
N ARG A 83 2.05 0.22 0.86
CA ARG A 83 1.47 0.55 -0.45
C ARG A 83 -0.04 0.30 -0.49
N TYR A 84 -0.50 -0.87 -0.06
CA TYR A 84 -1.92 -1.20 -0.06
C TYR A 84 -2.70 -0.37 0.96
N MET A 85 -2.13 -0.08 2.14
CA MET A 85 -2.75 0.83 3.09
C MET A 85 -2.87 2.24 2.51
N PHE A 86 -1.83 2.76 1.86
CA PHE A 86 -1.86 4.08 1.21
C PHE A 86 -2.94 4.14 0.12
N LEU A 87 -3.05 3.10 -0.71
CA LEU A 87 -4.12 2.99 -1.71
C LEU A 87 -5.52 2.95 -1.09
N SER A 88 -5.69 2.24 0.03
CA SER A 88 -6.97 2.17 0.74
C SER A 88 -7.36 3.53 1.31
N TYR A 89 -6.42 4.22 1.97
CA TYR A 89 -6.68 5.57 2.50
C TYR A 89 -6.93 6.62 1.43
N ILE A 90 -6.38 6.46 0.22
CA ILE A 90 -6.75 7.30 -0.94
C ILE A 90 -8.22 7.10 -1.30
N GLN A 91 -8.69 5.85 -1.36
CA GLN A 91 -10.08 5.55 -1.72
C GLN A 91 -11.07 6.05 -0.67
N ASP A 92 -10.68 6.00 0.61
CA ASP A 92 -11.50 6.47 1.73
C ASP A 92 -11.38 7.99 1.96
N GLU A 93 -10.59 8.71 1.14
CA GLU A 93 -10.25 10.14 1.29
C GLU A 93 -9.70 10.51 2.70
N ASP A 94 -9.04 9.56 3.38
CA ASP A 94 -8.47 9.75 4.72
C ASP A 94 -7.08 10.39 4.66
N ALA A 95 -7.07 11.71 4.51
CA ALA A 95 -5.86 12.53 4.42
C ALA A 95 -4.88 12.33 5.60
N THR A 96 -5.41 12.09 6.80
CA THR A 96 -4.59 11.93 8.02
C THR A 96 -3.79 10.64 7.95
N ASN A 97 -4.47 9.53 7.66
CA ASN A 97 -3.80 8.24 7.55
C ASN A 97 -2.97 8.10 6.27
N MET A 98 -3.36 8.74 5.17
CA MET A 98 -2.51 8.86 3.98
C MET A 98 -1.15 9.48 4.33
N THR A 99 -1.15 10.61 5.03
CA THR A 99 0.06 11.31 5.47
C THR A 99 0.93 10.42 6.36
N ARG A 100 0.31 9.77 7.36
CA ARG A 100 0.99 8.88 8.30
C ARG A 100 1.64 7.69 7.60
N ILE A 101 0.90 6.99 6.73
CA ILE A 101 1.45 5.84 5.99
C ILE A 101 2.52 6.28 5.01
N ARG A 102 2.38 7.45 4.38
CA ARG A 102 3.43 7.99 3.52
C ARG A 102 4.74 8.19 4.27
N GLN A 103 4.70 8.74 5.49
CA GLN A 103 5.90 8.90 6.32
C GLN A 103 6.57 7.54 6.61
N ASN A 104 5.77 6.52 6.93
CA ASN A 104 6.28 5.16 7.13
C ASN A 104 6.91 4.59 5.85
N LEU A 105 6.25 4.77 4.69
CA LEU A 105 6.73 4.29 3.41
C LEU A 105 8.05 4.95 3.00
N LEU A 106 8.25 6.25 3.28
CA LEU A 106 9.52 6.95 3.02
C LEU A 106 10.71 6.35 3.79
N GLY A 107 10.45 5.72 4.93
CA GLY A 107 11.44 5.00 5.72
C GLY A 107 11.73 3.58 5.23
N ALA A 108 10.98 3.07 4.24
CA ALA A 108 11.15 1.71 3.73
C ALA A 108 12.41 1.56 2.87
N SER A 109 12.96 0.34 2.82
CA SER A 109 14.19 0.02 2.11
C SER A 109 13.99 -0.24 0.60
N SER A 110 12.78 -0.61 0.18
CA SER A 110 12.47 -1.07 -1.18
C SER A 110 11.50 -0.16 -1.93
N LEU A 111 11.81 1.15 -1.93
CA LEU A 111 11.04 2.17 -2.63
C LEU A 111 11.15 2.07 -4.15
N GLN A 112 10.04 2.37 -4.84
CA GLN A 112 9.91 2.34 -6.30
C GLN A 112 9.48 3.72 -6.83
N PRO A 113 9.78 4.06 -8.10
CA PRO A 113 9.31 5.31 -8.69
C PRO A 113 7.80 5.54 -8.56
N SER A 114 6.99 4.49 -8.70
CA SER A 114 5.54 4.56 -8.56
C SER A 114 5.08 5.01 -7.16
N ASP A 115 5.85 4.74 -6.11
CA ASP A 115 5.54 5.18 -4.74
C ASP A 115 5.61 6.71 -4.63
N PHE A 116 6.48 7.35 -5.42
CA PHE A 116 6.61 8.80 -5.47
C PHE A 116 5.60 9.42 -6.43
N ALA A 117 5.44 8.85 -7.62
CA ALA A 117 4.48 9.35 -8.61
C ALA A 117 3.06 9.43 -8.03
N LEU A 118 2.58 8.35 -7.38
CA LEU A 118 1.26 8.32 -6.77
C LEU A 118 1.12 9.37 -5.65
N PHE A 119 2.14 9.53 -4.82
CA PHE A 119 2.13 10.54 -3.77
C PHE A 119 2.09 11.97 -4.34
N PHE A 120 2.90 12.26 -5.34
CA PHE A 120 2.91 13.57 -6.00
C PHE A 120 1.60 13.86 -6.73
N ASP A 121 0.95 12.83 -7.30
CA ASP A 121 -0.39 12.96 -7.86
C ASP A 121 -1.40 13.42 -6.81
N GLN A 122 -1.46 12.75 -5.67
CA GLN A 122 -2.38 13.11 -4.58
C GLN A 122 -2.07 14.50 -4.02
N MET A 123 -0.80 14.82 -3.83
CA MET A 123 -0.39 16.05 -3.16
C MET A 123 -0.51 17.29 -4.05
N PHE A 124 -0.25 17.17 -5.36
CA PHE A 124 -0.12 18.33 -6.24
C PHE A 124 -1.06 18.27 -7.45
N TYR A 125 -1.07 17.16 -8.18
CA TYR A 125 -1.67 17.17 -9.51
C TYR A 125 -3.17 16.91 -9.51
N ILE A 126 -3.70 16.08 -8.61
CA ILE A 126 -5.13 15.93 -8.40
C ILE A 126 -5.77 17.27 -7.99
N PRO A 127 -5.30 17.99 -6.94
CA PRO A 127 -5.87 19.29 -6.60
C PRO A 127 -5.74 20.30 -7.75
N PHE A 128 -4.59 20.36 -8.43
CA PHE A 128 -4.40 21.23 -9.60
C PHE A 128 -5.40 20.94 -10.72
N ARG A 129 -5.54 19.69 -11.17
CA ARG A 129 -6.44 19.30 -12.26
C ARG A 129 -7.93 19.43 -11.91
N THR A 130 -8.26 19.37 -10.63
CA THR A 130 -9.65 19.47 -10.13
C THR A 130 -9.99 20.86 -9.60
N ALA A 131 -9.08 21.84 -9.72
CA ALA A 131 -9.22 23.18 -9.15
C ALA A 131 -9.59 23.18 -7.65
N LYS A 132 -9.13 22.18 -6.91
CA LYS A 132 -9.31 22.06 -5.46
C LYS A 132 -8.09 22.66 -4.72
N PRO A 133 -8.26 23.10 -3.46
CA PRO A 133 -7.13 23.52 -2.64
C PRO A 133 -6.08 22.43 -2.48
N PHE A 134 -4.81 22.83 -2.40
CA PHE A 134 -3.68 21.93 -2.12
C PHE A 134 -3.63 21.54 -0.63
N ALA A 135 -4.73 21.03 -0.08
CA ALA A 135 -4.89 20.80 1.37
C ALA A 135 -3.78 19.91 1.94
N LEU A 136 -3.50 18.77 1.30
CA LEU A 136 -2.41 17.86 1.72
C LEU A 136 -1.04 18.54 1.78
N TYR A 137 -0.77 19.47 0.85
CA TYR A 137 0.47 20.23 0.85
C TYR A 137 0.50 21.25 1.98
N PHE A 138 -0.57 22.02 2.19
CA PHE A 138 -0.60 23.06 3.22
C PHE A 138 -0.63 22.49 4.64
N ASP A 139 -1.24 21.32 4.84
CA ASP A 139 -1.25 20.64 6.12
C ASP A 139 0.13 20.09 6.49
N ASN A 140 0.93 19.68 5.50
CA ASN A 140 2.28 19.13 5.74
C ASN A 140 3.27 19.43 4.59
N PRO A 141 3.75 20.68 4.46
CA PRO A 141 4.66 21.06 3.38
C PRO A 141 6.03 20.39 3.49
N GLN A 142 6.47 20.06 4.71
CA GLN A 142 7.74 19.37 4.94
C GLN A 142 7.76 17.96 4.33
N LEU A 143 6.62 17.27 4.30
CA LEU A 143 6.53 15.93 3.72
C LEU A 143 6.75 15.94 2.19
N ALA A 144 6.36 17.03 1.51
CA ALA A 144 6.67 17.25 0.11
C ALA A 144 8.18 17.37 -0.11
N ASP A 145 8.83 18.27 0.63
CA ASP A 145 10.28 18.51 0.51
C ASP A 145 11.09 17.24 0.84
N LEU A 146 10.72 16.52 1.90
CA LEU A 146 11.34 15.24 2.27
C LEU A 146 11.14 14.17 1.18
N SER A 147 9.94 14.09 0.59
CA SER A 147 9.67 13.14 -0.49
C SER A 147 10.49 13.42 -1.73
N ILE A 148 10.61 14.70 -2.14
CA ILE A 148 11.41 15.10 -3.29
C ILE A 148 12.90 14.82 -3.02
N GLY A 149 13.42 15.24 -1.87
CA GLY A 149 14.82 14.99 -1.50
C GLY A 149 15.16 13.50 -1.46
N LYS A 150 14.27 12.67 -0.88
CA LYS A 150 14.43 11.21 -0.86
C LYS A 150 14.37 10.62 -2.28
N CYS A 151 13.47 11.10 -3.13
CA CYS A 151 13.37 10.68 -4.52
C CYS A 151 14.69 10.91 -5.26
N SER A 152 15.19 12.15 -5.23
CA SER A 152 16.40 12.55 -5.96
C SER A 152 17.66 11.85 -5.44
N ALA A 153 17.68 11.45 -4.16
CA ALA A 153 18.75 10.64 -3.59
C ALA A 153 18.72 9.18 -4.05
N LEU A 154 17.53 8.61 -4.33
CA LEU A 154 17.36 7.21 -4.71
C LEU A 154 17.43 7.00 -6.22
N PHE A 155 16.81 7.89 -6.99
CA PHE A 155 16.59 7.71 -8.42
C PHE A 155 17.37 8.75 -9.21
N THR A 156 18.28 8.26 -10.05
CA THR A 156 19.13 9.10 -10.91
C THR A 156 18.97 8.69 -12.37
N ARG A 157 19.41 9.54 -13.30
CA ARG A 157 19.37 9.29 -14.75
C ARG A 157 17.94 9.01 -15.24
N SER A 158 17.70 7.89 -15.89
CA SER A 158 16.41 7.54 -16.51
C SER A 158 15.26 7.37 -15.51
N GLN A 159 15.54 7.24 -14.21
CA GLN A 159 14.52 7.20 -13.16
C GLN A 159 14.31 8.56 -12.48
N ALA A 160 15.08 9.59 -12.83
CA ALA A 160 14.98 10.91 -12.20
C ALA A 160 13.70 11.68 -12.61
N ASP A 161 13.04 11.28 -13.70
CA ASP A 161 11.85 11.96 -14.22
C ASP A 161 10.72 12.05 -13.18
N VAL A 162 10.56 11.04 -12.32
CA VAL A 162 9.55 11.09 -11.25
C VAL A 162 9.91 12.11 -10.16
N CYS A 163 11.20 12.39 -9.95
CA CYS A 163 11.63 13.39 -8.99
C CYS A 163 11.42 14.80 -9.54
N SER A 164 11.74 15.01 -10.82
CA SER A 164 11.39 16.24 -11.55
C SER A 164 9.87 16.48 -11.58
N TYR A 165 9.07 15.42 -11.72
CA TYR A 165 7.60 15.48 -11.59
C TYR A 165 7.19 16.03 -10.21
N GLY A 166 7.80 15.54 -9.13
CA GLY A 166 7.56 16.08 -7.79
C GLY A 166 7.95 17.56 -7.65
N GLU A 167 9.11 17.95 -8.18
CA GLU A 167 9.61 19.34 -8.13
C GLU A 167 8.68 20.32 -8.85
N VAL A 168 8.19 19.95 -10.05
CA VAL A 168 7.21 20.76 -10.79
C VAL A 168 5.89 20.85 -10.02
N GLY A 169 5.40 19.75 -9.46
CA GLY A 169 4.19 19.74 -8.62
C GLY A 169 4.30 20.67 -7.41
N LEU A 170 5.46 20.70 -6.74
CA LEU A 170 5.71 21.62 -5.63
C LEU A 170 5.68 23.09 -6.07
N GLN A 171 6.23 23.41 -7.25
CA GLN A 171 6.17 24.77 -7.79
C GLN A 171 4.73 25.20 -8.07
N LEU A 172 3.90 24.30 -8.62
CA LEU A 172 2.47 24.57 -8.85
C LEU A 172 1.73 24.89 -7.54
N ALA A 173 1.98 24.11 -6.49
CA ALA A 173 1.36 24.35 -5.18
C ALA A 173 1.81 25.69 -4.58
N LYS A 174 3.11 26.03 -4.69
CA LYS A 174 3.68 27.29 -4.19
C LYS A 174 3.17 28.52 -4.95
N GLN A 175 2.96 28.44 -6.25
CA GLN A 175 2.42 29.54 -7.06
C GLN A 175 0.95 29.84 -6.76
N ASN A 176 0.21 28.88 -6.18
CA ASN A 176 -1.17 29.11 -5.73
C ASN A 176 -1.24 29.72 -4.31
N LEU A 177 -0.11 30.10 -3.71
CA LEU A 177 -0.06 30.91 -2.48
C LEU A 177 -0.11 32.42 -2.76
N SER A 178 0.14 32.85 -4.00
CA SER A 178 0.17 34.26 -4.44
C SER A 178 -1.10 34.66 -5.16
#